data_AF-A0A2K0TV93-F1
#
_entry.id   AF-A0A2K0TV93-F1
#
_cell.length_a   1.000
_cell.length_b   1.000
_cell.length_c   1.000
_cell.angle_alpha   90.00
_cell.angle_beta   90.00
_cell.angle_gamma   90.00
#
_symmetry.space_group_name_H-M   'P 1'
#
loop_
_entity.id
_entity.type
_entity.pdbx_description
1 polymer ?
#
loop_
_entity_poly.entity_id
_entity_poly.type
_entity_poly.pdbx_seq_one_letter_code
_entity_poly.pdbx_strand_id
1 'polypeptide(L)'
;MAETGFEQRGRPSAIPQSQSLNSLHPDDVFFSPPSGMTPPQRRSGAPVRGYFSPDMSMVASEPRNYAPRTAGLPASINPIMMQPPPRFDLGLAVPVAEAPEALEHDSDREARIVRQIVRPFGVRLNESTELSEIPPDFSNHAPVMQAPPPSNKLMLLTNTETGLPTLADAMEPSNFPFVETSKMAKPMNWGIIRLRNIPFSTTRAEVIAFLGRNSKVLNDTDEPVHIIMDKVTSKTMDAYVEFVSLEDAMRAVERHRANVVAGRFSRLGDRPIEVEVTSQANLMRDLFPVARGVFWNGVTPEILPFNPNQPWDNFKGFISEEEMVMLVKHVEVPHRSPFSRDCPQRPYECLISTIKKFPWFMTECITIKDREAIYQATMSLIRQLTRAILFQEDAAHLTPLLLRRLVQAAMICPGFTPCMKDGIAWITNMQALDQEYYQQPRFADRWRHQYALGPKPGFPLDIVEWYIAKIREQTFKDINTLPLLDRTGFQERADQTDRYWGFFWAEVGYVQGPQFDNMTLAQAAHMEFSAVERILTRAFTQS
;
A
#
# COMPACT_ATOMS: atom_id res chain seq x y z
N MET A 1 13.46 53.65 26.18
CA MET A 1 14.09 53.37 24.87
C MET A 1 14.79 52.03 24.99
N ALA A 2 14.38 51.05 24.19
CA ALA A 2 15.00 49.73 24.08
C ALA A 2 14.62 49.17 22.71
N GLU A 3 15.57 48.62 21.96
CA GLU A 3 15.36 48.21 20.58
C GLU A 3 15.29 46.68 20.42
N THR A 4 14.37 46.24 19.57
CA THR A 4 14.40 45.05 18.70
C THR A 4 15.10 43.79 19.21
N GLY A 5 14.30 42.81 19.64
CA GLY A 5 14.63 41.38 19.48
C GLY A 5 13.74 40.77 18.39
N PHE A 6 14.33 40.24 17.31
CA PHE A 6 13.59 39.50 16.28
C PHE A 6 13.37 38.04 16.72
N GLU A 7 12.13 37.67 17.03
CA GLU A 7 11.77 36.25 17.19
C GLU A 7 11.68 35.56 15.81
N GLN A 8 12.70 34.78 15.45
CA GLN A 8 12.58 33.82 14.35
C GLN A 8 11.64 32.68 14.74
N ARG A 9 10.34 32.84 14.46
CA ARG A 9 9.40 31.71 14.49
C ARG A 9 9.81 30.68 13.43
N GLY A 10 10.09 29.45 13.88
CA GLY A 10 10.46 28.35 12.98
C GLY A 10 9.39 28.10 11.91
N ARG A 11 9.82 27.87 10.67
CA ARG A 11 8.95 27.50 9.55
C ARG A 11 8.41 26.07 9.76
N PRO A 12 7.09 25.84 9.77
CA PRO A 12 6.53 24.50 9.57
C PRO A 12 6.83 24.02 8.13
N SER A 13 7.11 22.74 7.99
CA SER A 13 7.55 22.11 6.73
C SER A 13 6.39 21.62 5.85
N ALA A 14 6.61 21.72 4.53
CA ALA A 14 6.01 20.90 3.47
C ALA A 14 4.46 20.86 3.32
N ILE A 15 4.03 20.18 2.25
CA ILE A 15 2.64 19.76 1.98
C ILE A 15 2.38 18.43 2.73
N PRO A 16 1.13 18.11 3.11
CA PRO A 16 0.88 16.98 4.01
C PRO A 16 1.21 15.64 3.34
N GLN A 17 2.33 15.07 3.76
CA GLN A 17 2.64 13.66 3.56
C GLN A 17 2.33 12.93 4.86
N SER A 18 1.79 11.72 4.77
CA SER A 18 1.54 10.84 5.92
C SER A 18 2.84 10.70 6.73
N GLN A 19 2.82 11.13 7.99
CA GLN A 19 4.05 11.17 8.81
C GLN A 19 4.43 9.80 9.37
N SER A 20 3.51 8.84 9.31
CA SER A 20 3.60 7.57 10.02
C SER A 20 4.85 6.71 9.71
N LEU A 21 5.47 6.83 8.52
CA LEU A 21 6.62 6.00 8.12
C LEU A 21 7.86 6.75 7.58
N ASN A 22 8.05 8.03 7.95
CA ASN A 22 9.31 8.76 7.67
C ASN A 22 10.55 8.17 8.39
N SER A 23 10.39 7.13 9.20
CA SER A 23 11.42 6.43 9.96
C SER A 23 12.09 5.25 9.23
N LEU A 24 11.82 5.06 7.93
CA LEU A 24 12.35 3.95 7.12
C LEU A 24 13.04 4.35 5.80
N HIS A 25 13.48 5.62 5.65
CA HIS A 25 14.44 5.98 4.59
C HIS A 25 15.88 5.63 5.04
N PRO A 26 16.71 5.00 4.19
CA PRO A 26 18.14 4.81 4.48
C PRO A 26 18.99 6.09 4.35
N ASP A 27 18.42 7.18 3.82
CA ASP A 27 19.16 8.27 3.17
C ASP A 27 19.26 9.57 3.99
N ASP A 28 19.34 9.47 5.33
CA ASP A 28 19.70 10.61 6.17
C ASP A 28 21.21 10.88 6.06
N VAL A 29 21.57 11.83 5.19
CA VAL A 29 22.97 12.18 4.88
C VAL A 29 23.69 12.73 6.12
N PHE A 30 24.92 12.25 6.36
CA PHE A 30 25.77 12.58 7.50
C PHE A 30 25.86 14.09 7.83
N PHE A 31 25.13 14.53 8.84
CA PHE A 31 25.40 15.79 9.55
C PHE A 31 26.06 15.52 10.90
N SER A 32 27.39 15.55 10.92
CA SER A 32 28.19 15.43 12.15
C SER A 32 27.93 16.62 13.09
N PRO A 33 27.52 16.41 14.36
CA PRO A 33 27.40 17.49 15.33
C PRO A 33 28.79 18.02 15.74
N PRO A 34 28.95 19.33 15.99
CA PRO A 34 30.25 19.91 16.35
C PRO A 34 30.69 19.48 17.76
N SER A 35 31.87 18.88 17.85
CA SER A 35 32.50 18.46 19.10
C SER A 35 32.84 19.63 20.02
N GLY A 36 32.17 19.78 21.17
CA GLY A 36 32.55 20.83 22.11
C GLY A 36 31.69 21.06 23.36
N MET A 37 31.56 20.08 24.26
CA MET A 37 31.29 20.38 25.69
C MET A 37 31.74 19.25 26.63
N THR A 38 32.18 19.62 27.84
CA THR A 38 32.80 18.73 28.83
C THR A 38 31.78 18.11 29.80
N PRO A 39 31.92 16.83 30.19
CA PRO A 39 31.03 16.19 31.17
C PRO A 39 31.44 16.54 32.62
N PRO A 40 30.53 17.02 33.48
CA PRO A 40 30.80 17.22 34.90
C PRO A 40 30.82 15.91 35.70
N GLN A 41 31.45 15.96 36.88
CA GLN A 41 31.95 14.81 37.63
C GLN A 41 30.89 13.96 38.35
N ARG A 42 31.26 12.69 38.63
CA ARG A 42 30.62 11.84 39.66
C ARG A 42 30.58 12.54 41.03
N ARG A 43 29.57 12.22 41.85
CA ARG A 43 29.69 12.20 43.31
C ARG A 43 29.19 10.87 43.86
N SER A 44 29.96 10.29 44.78
CA SER A 44 29.60 9.10 45.57
C SER A 44 29.06 9.53 46.93
N GLY A 45 28.09 8.81 47.50
CA GLY A 45 27.58 9.09 48.84
C GLY A 45 26.57 8.05 49.37
N ALA A 46 26.94 7.35 50.43
CA ALA A 46 26.16 6.42 51.26
C ALA A 46 26.95 6.17 52.57
N PRO A 47 26.45 5.46 53.61
CA PRO A 47 25.10 4.89 53.84
C PRO A 47 24.50 5.23 55.23
N VAL A 48 23.25 4.84 55.49
CA VAL A 48 22.67 4.61 56.85
C VAL A 48 21.78 3.33 56.81
N ARG A 49 21.52 2.67 57.96
CA ARG A 49 21.09 1.26 58.03
C ARG A 49 20.06 0.96 59.16
N GLY A 50 19.04 0.14 58.84
CA GLY A 50 18.23 -0.64 59.80
C GLY A 50 16.95 0.01 60.31
N TYR A 51 15.92 -0.72 60.80
CA TYR A 51 15.69 -2.18 60.86
C TYR A 51 14.18 -2.48 61.12
N PHE A 52 13.80 -3.77 61.01
CA PHE A 52 12.56 -4.46 61.48
C PHE A 52 11.43 -4.82 60.48
N SER A 53 10.84 -5.99 60.77
CA SER A 53 9.75 -6.78 60.15
C SER A 53 9.06 -7.56 61.31
N PRO A 54 8.02 -8.43 61.19
CA PRO A 54 7.43 -9.17 60.04
C PRO A 54 5.94 -8.77 59.81
N ASP A 55 5.01 -9.43 59.08
CA ASP A 55 4.74 -10.85 58.72
C ASP A 55 4.17 -11.04 57.28
N MET A 56 3.90 -12.30 56.89
CA MET A 56 3.38 -12.74 55.56
C MET A 56 2.05 -13.51 55.72
N SER A 57 1.27 -13.96 54.73
CA SER A 57 1.41 -14.18 53.27
C SER A 57 -0.03 -14.12 52.62
N MET A 58 -0.36 -14.36 51.34
CA MET A 58 0.25 -15.01 50.16
C MET A 58 -0.04 -14.22 48.86
N VAL A 59 0.93 -14.07 47.94
CA VAL A 59 1.18 -14.81 46.68
C VAL A 59 0.14 -14.64 45.55
N ALA A 60 0.58 -13.92 44.50
CA ALA A 60 0.26 -14.13 43.09
C ALA A 60 1.59 -14.23 42.31
N SER A 61 1.61 -14.77 41.09
CA SER A 61 2.87 -14.92 40.32
C SER A 61 2.70 -14.94 38.80
N GLU A 62 3.47 -14.09 38.12
CA GLU A 62 3.60 -14.02 36.66
C GLU A 62 4.61 -15.05 36.10
N PRO A 63 4.49 -15.47 34.82
CA PRO A 63 5.44 -16.38 34.19
C PRO A 63 6.77 -15.71 33.80
N ARG A 64 7.85 -16.51 33.73
CA ARG A 64 9.25 -16.04 33.66
C ARG A 64 9.80 -15.93 32.23
N ASN A 65 10.62 -14.92 32.00
CA ASN A 65 11.60 -14.92 30.90
C ASN A 65 12.61 -16.07 31.06
N TYR A 66 12.94 -16.75 29.95
CA TYR A 66 13.97 -17.78 29.90
C TYR A 66 15.19 -17.29 29.12
N ALA A 67 16.36 -17.31 29.77
CA ALA A 67 17.67 -17.19 29.13
C ALA A 67 18.65 -18.12 29.87
N PRO A 68 19.27 -19.12 29.20
CA PRO A 68 20.13 -20.07 29.87
C PRO A 68 21.49 -19.45 30.24
N ARG A 69 21.95 -19.73 31.47
CA ARG A 69 23.35 -19.53 31.89
C ARG A 69 23.99 -20.89 32.15
N THR A 70 25.21 -21.07 31.65
CA THR A 70 26.06 -22.25 31.92
C THR A 70 27.47 -21.74 32.25
N ALA A 71 28.19 -22.40 33.17
CA ALA A 71 29.48 -21.90 33.67
C ALA A 71 30.50 -23.02 33.96
N GLY A 72 31.71 -22.88 33.40
CA GLY A 72 32.89 -23.73 33.64
C GLY A 72 32.85 -25.12 32.99
N LEU A 73 33.96 -25.82 32.71
CA LEU A 73 35.43 -25.61 32.68
C LEU A 73 36.01 -26.81 31.86
N PRO A 74 37.32 -26.90 31.50
CA PRO A 74 38.27 -25.91 30.96
C PRO A 74 39.01 -26.42 29.68
N ALA A 75 40.02 -25.64 29.22
CA ALA A 75 41.20 -26.06 28.44
C ALA A 75 41.08 -26.53 26.96
N SER A 76 41.55 -25.69 26.03
CA SER A 76 42.80 -25.94 25.26
C SER A 76 43.19 -24.68 24.45
N ILE A 77 44.41 -24.66 23.88
CA ILE A 77 45.06 -23.45 23.35
C ILE A 77 45.18 -23.51 21.82
N ASN A 78 44.92 -22.40 21.13
CA ASN A 78 45.60 -22.07 19.86
C ASN A 78 45.65 -20.53 19.64
N PRO A 79 46.82 -19.90 19.37
CA PRO A 79 46.97 -18.44 19.46
C PRO A 79 47.07 -17.74 18.09
N ILE A 80 45.95 -17.57 17.38
CA ILE A 80 45.86 -16.68 16.20
C ILE A 80 44.58 -15.84 16.33
N MET A 81 44.54 -14.65 15.68
CA MET A 81 43.44 -13.66 15.69
C MET A 81 43.34 -12.78 16.95
N MET A 82 44.40 -12.02 17.24
CA MET A 82 44.31 -10.75 17.99
C MET A 82 45.19 -9.67 17.34
N GLN A 83 44.65 -9.00 16.32
CA GLN A 83 45.10 -7.67 15.87
C GLN A 83 43.87 -6.81 15.52
N PRO A 84 43.85 -5.52 15.89
CA PRO A 84 42.80 -4.59 15.48
C PRO A 84 42.94 -4.21 14.00
N PRO A 85 41.84 -3.81 13.32
CA PRO A 85 41.91 -3.33 11.94
C PRO A 85 42.72 -2.02 11.82
N PRO A 86 43.39 -1.78 10.69
CA PRO A 86 44.15 -0.55 10.45
C PRO A 86 43.24 0.67 10.35
N ARG A 87 43.79 1.84 10.66
CA ARG A 87 43.12 3.13 10.43
C ARG A 87 43.14 3.48 8.95
N PHE A 88 42.05 4.08 8.46
CA PHE A 88 42.03 4.82 7.20
C PHE A 88 42.53 6.24 7.44
N ASP A 89 43.54 6.67 6.67
CA ASP A 89 43.90 8.08 6.52
C ASP A 89 43.15 8.66 5.31
N LEU A 90 42.61 9.87 5.47
CA LEU A 90 41.93 10.63 4.42
C LEU A 90 42.83 11.74 3.89
N GLY A 91 43.49 11.49 2.75
CA GLY A 91 44.23 12.55 2.06
C GLY A 91 45.20 12.07 0.99
N LEU A 92 44.74 12.02 -0.26
CA LEU A 92 45.46 12.41 -1.48
C LEU A 92 44.46 12.41 -2.66
N ALA A 93 44.70 13.23 -3.67
CA ALA A 93 43.82 13.42 -4.83
C ALA A 93 44.50 12.94 -6.13
N VAL A 94 43.86 13.21 -7.29
CA VAL A 94 44.35 13.00 -8.69
C VAL A 94 44.13 11.57 -9.23
N PRO A 95 43.64 11.36 -10.48
CA PRO A 95 42.85 12.23 -11.38
C PRO A 95 41.52 11.58 -11.87
N VAL A 96 40.86 12.21 -12.84
CA VAL A 96 39.71 11.65 -13.59
C VAL A 96 40.12 10.47 -14.47
N ALA A 97 39.36 9.38 -14.42
CA ALA A 97 39.36 8.26 -15.36
C ALA A 97 37.93 7.67 -15.48
N GLU A 98 37.68 6.88 -16.53
CA GLU A 98 36.34 6.49 -17.00
C GLU A 98 35.52 5.63 -16.01
N ALA A 99 34.19 5.77 -16.07
CA ALA A 99 33.25 5.02 -15.24
C ALA A 99 32.76 3.73 -15.95
N PRO A 100 32.53 2.61 -15.23
CA PRO A 100 32.16 1.33 -15.85
C PRO A 100 30.65 1.17 -16.09
N GLU A 101 30.29 0.67 -17.27
CA GLU A 101 28.92 0.45 -17.79
C GLU A 101 28.09 -0.61 -17.00
N ALA A 102 28.67 -1.24 -15.97
CA ALA A 102 28.16 -2.45 -15.34
C ALA A 102 26.85 -2.27 -14.54
N LEU A 103 26.51 -1.06 -14.10
CA LEU A 103 25.33 -0.80 -13.26
C LEU A 103 24.03 -0.64 -14.07
N GLU A 104 24.10 -0.07 -15.28
CA GLU A 104 22.90 0.11 -16.11
C GLU A 104 22.41 -1.24 -16.65
N HIS A 105 23.35 -2.12 -17.04
CA HIS A 105 23.06 -3.39 -17.71
C HIS A 105 22.29 -4.39 -16.84
N ASP A 106 22.50 -4.39 -15.52
CA ASP A 106 21.74 -5.27 -14.61
C ASP A 106 20.32 -4.69 -14.39
N SER A 107 20.19 -3.36 -14.23
CA SER A 107 18.88 -2.72 -14.05
C SER A 107 17.93 -2.90 -15.24
N ASP A 108 18.44 -2.84 -16.48
CA ASP A 108 17.61 -3.09 -17.67
C ASP A 108 17.33 -4.59 -17.90
N ARG A 109 18.20 -5.48 -17.38
CA ARG A 109 17.93 -6.92 -17.32
C ARG A 109 16.83 -7.26 -16.32
N GLU A 110 16.87 -6.70 -15.11
CA GLU A 110 15.78 -6.81 -14.14
C GLU A 110 14.46 -6.28 -14.74
N ALA A 111 14.50 -5.09 -15.36
CA ALA A 111 13.37 -4.49 -16.07
C ALA A 111 12.78 -5.43 -17.14
N ARG A 112 13.61 -6.01 -18.02
CA ARG A 112 13.17 -6.96 -19.06
C ARG A 112 12.50 -8.19 -18.45
N ILE A 113 12.98 -8.71 -17.32
CA ILE A 113 12.39 -9.86 -16.64
C ILE A 113 11.02 -9.50 -16.02
N VAL A 114 10.91 -8.38 -15.29
CA VAL A 114 9.63 -7.94 -14.69
C VAL A 114 8.58 -7.63 -15.78
N ARG A 115 8.98 -7.02 -16.90
CA ARG A 115 8.14 -6.79 -18.09
C ARG A 115 7.63 -8.08 -18.78
N GLN A 116 8.26 -9.23 -18.53
CA GLN A 116 7.75 -10.53 -18.99
C GLN A 116 6.78 -11.14 -17.97
N ILE A 117 7.05 -10.96 -16.67
CA ILE A 117 6.27 -11.53 -15.56
C ILE A 117 4.88 -10.88 -15.42
N VAL A 118 4.81 -9.55 -15.43
CA VAL A 118 3.65 -8.78 -14.92
C VAL A 118 2.52 -8.61 -15.96
N ARG A 119 2.75 -8.99 -17.23
CA ARG A 119 1.81 -8.80 -18.37
C ARG A 119 0.36 -9.22 -18.04
N PRO A 120 -0.67 -8.44 -18.38
CA PRO A 120 -2.06 -8.71 -17.99
C PRO A 120 -2.68 -9.94 -18.69
N PHE A 121 -3.91 -10.29 -18.32
CA PHE A 121 -4.66 -11.38 -18.95
C PHE A 121 -5.31 -10.89 -20.26
N GLY A 122 -4.98 -11.52 -21.38
CA GLY A 122 -5.65 -11.31 -22.68
C GLY A 122 -4.76 -10.77 -23.80
N VAL A 123 -3.65 -10.10 -23.48
CA VAL A 123 -2.73 -9.55 -24.50
C VAL A 123 -1.88 -10.67 -25.11
N ARG A 124 -2.33 -11.19 -26.26
CA ARG A 124 -1.49 -11.98 -27.16
C ARG A 124 -0.73 -11.05 -28.10
N LEU A 125 0.60 -11.02 -27.96
CA LEU A 125 1.49 -10.54 -29.03
C LEU A 125 2.03 -11.76 -29.78
N ASN A 126 2.06 -11.70 -31.11
CA ASN A 126 2.69 -12.73 -31.93
C ASN A 126 4.21 -12.65 -31.75
N GLU A 127 4.88 -13.81 -31.72
CA GLU A 127 6.30 -13.98 -31.41
C GLU A 127 7.27 -13.42 -32.48
N SER A 128 6.75 -12.68 -33.46
CA SER A 128 7.45 -12.20 -34.65
C SER A 128 7.54 -10.67 -34.76
N THR A 129 7.36 -9.95 -33.65
CA THR A 129 7.60 -8.50 -33.60
C THR A 129 8.89 -8.26 -32.83
N GLU A 130 10.01 -8.15 -33.54
CA GLU A 130 11.25 -7.66 -32.94
C GLU A 130 11.00 -6.25 -32.42
N LEU A 131 11.25 -6.03 -31.13
CA LEU A 131 11.16 -4.72 -30.52
C LEU A 131 12.33 -3.90 -31.05
N SER A 132 12.07 -3.00 -32.00
CA SER A 132 13.06 -2.03 -32.43
C SER A 132 13.38 -1.11 -31.26
N GLU A 133 14.52 -1.37 -30.59
CA GLU A 133 15.13 -0.45 -29.67
C GLU A 133 15.48 0.82 -30.45
N ILE A 134 14.63 1.84 -30.36
CA ILE A 134 14.93 3.17 -30.88
C ILE A 134 16.11 3.67 -30.04
N PRO A 135 17.28 3.95 -30.64
CA PRO A 135 18.42 4.45 -29.87
C PRO A 135 18.07 5.76 -29.16
N PRO A 136 18.72 6.10 -28.03
CA PRO A 136 18.63 7.42 -27.42
C PRO A 136 19.32 8.45 -28.32
N ASP A 137 18.64 8.84 -29.39
CA ASP A 137 19.14 9.79 -30.38
C ASP A 137 19.16 11.19 -29.75
N PHE A 138 20.36 11.71 -29.47
CA PHE A 138 20.59 13.05 -28.92
C PHE A 138 20.35 14.17 -29.96
N SER A 139 19.36 13.99 -30.84
CA SER A 139 18.90 15.02 -31.77
C SER A 139 17.69 15.77 -31.20
N ASN A 140 17.68 17.10 -31.36
CA ASN A 140 16.79 17.98 -30.59
C ASN A 140 15.35 18.07 -31.18
N HIS A 141 14.87 16.97 -31.76
CA HIS A 141 13.60 16.85 -32.46
C HIS A 141 12.85 15.58 -32.05
N ALA A 142 12.41 15.55 -30.78
CA ALA A 142 11.44 14.56 -30.34
C ALA A 142 10.23 14.54 -31.30
N PRO A 143 9.80 13.37 -31.81
CA PRO A 143 8.66 13.30 -32.70
C PRO A 143 7.43 13.75 -31.93
N VAL A 144 6.80 14.85 -32.38
CA VAL A 144 5.58 15.36 -31.78
C VAL A 144 4.48 14.34 -32.00
N MET A 145 4.23 13.51 -30.97
CA MET A 145 3.02 12.71 -30.90
C MET A 145 1.84 13.67 -30.94
N GLN A 146 1.20 13.76 -32.11
CA GLN A 146 -0.03 14.52 -32.26
C GLN A 146 -1.00 14.04 -31.20
N ALA A 147 -1.51 14.96 -30.38
CA ALA A 147 -2.49 14.61 -29.37
C ALA A 147 -3.65 13.88 -30.06
N PRO A 148 -4.12 12.74 -29.51
CA PRO A 148 -5.25 12.03 -30.11
C PRO A 148 -6.44 13.00 -30.20
N PRO A 149 -7.25 12.90 -31.27
CA PRO A 149 -8.36 13.84 -31.48
C PRO A 149 -9.29 13.83 -30.26
N PRO A 150 -9.80 15.00 -29.83
CA PRO A 150 -10.66 15.11 -28.65
C PRO A 150 -11.86 14.18 -28.78
N SER A 151 -12.23 13.53 -27.69
CA SER A 151 -13.35 12.60 -27.67
C SER A 151 -14.64 13.31 -28.05
N ASN A 152 -15.58 12.60 -28.68
CA ASN A 152 -16.91 13.13 -29.02
C ASN A 152 -17.60 13.78 -27.81
N LYS A 153 -17.32 13.29 -26.59
CA LYS A 153 -17.89 13.81 -25.35
C LYS A 153 -17.20 15.10 -24.87
N LEU A 154 -15.87 15.22 -25.01
CA LEU A 154 -15.19 16.50 -24.79
C LEU A 154 -15.66 17.54 -25.82
N MET A 155 -15.75 17.17 -27.10
CA MET A 155 -16.27 18.02 -28.17
C MET A 155 -17.69 18.52 -27.87
N LEU A 156 -18.59 17.66 -27.42
CA LEU A 156 -19.95 18.07 -27.03
C LEU A 156 -19.95 19.02 -25.82
N LEU A 157 -19.10 18.78 -24.82
CA LEU A 157 -19.01 19.62 -23.61
C LEU A 157 -18.48 21.03 -23.90
N THR A 158 -17.59 21.19 -24.90
CA THR A 158 -17.02 22.49 -25.28
C THR A 158 -17.71 23.14 -26.48
N ASN A 159 -18.72 22.51 -27.08
CA ASN A 159 -19.47 23.05 -28.22
C ASN A 159 -20.53 24.09 -27.76
N THR A 160 -20.04 25.21 -27.24
CA THR A 160 -20.83 26.38 -26.83
C THR A 160 -20.28 27.64 -27.51
N GLU A 161 -21.04 28.74 -27.50
CA GLU A 161 -20.63 30.01 -28.14
C GLU A 161 -19.34 30.61 -27.53
N THR A 162 -19.05 30.31 -26.26
CA THR A 162 -17.85 30.75 -25.54
C THR A 162 -16.71 29.71 -25.52
N GLY A 163 -16.95 28.50 -26.01
CA GLY A 163 -16.05 27.35 -25.85
C GLY A 163 -15.99 26.77 -24.42
N LEU A 164 -16.86 27.23 -23.52
CA LEU A 164 -16.99 26.76 -22.13
C LEU A 164 -18.44 26.30 -21.83
N PRO A 165 -18.65 25.16 -21.15
CA PRO A 165 -19.97 24.76 -20.65
C PRO A 165 -20.45 25.70 -19.53
N THR A 166 -21.76 25.70 -19.23
CA THR A 166 -22.24 26.33 -18.00
C THR A 166 -21.75 25.54 -16.77
N LEU A 167 -21.75 26.18 -15.59
CA LEU A 167 -21.43 25.49 -14.34
C LEU A 167 -22.34 24.28 -14.09
N ALA A 168 -23.62 24.36 -14.47
CA ALA A 168 -24.56 23.25 -14.34
C ALA A 168 -24.17 22.07 -15.25
N ASP A 169 -23.93 22.34 -16.55
CA ASP A 169 -23.51 21.31 -17.51
C ASP A 169 -22.16 20.68 -17.14
N ALA A 170 -21.26 21.45 -16.53
CA ALA A 170 -19.94 20.99 -16.11
C ALA A 170 -19.96 20.17 -14.80
N MET A 171 -20.91 20.42 -13.90
CA MET A 171 -21.05 19.69 -12.63
C MET A 171 -22.04 18.51 -12.72
N GLU A 172 -22.85 18.45 -13.77
CA GLU A 172 -23.77 17.36 -14.08
C GLU A 172 -23.04 15.99 -14.05
N PRO A 173 -23.50 14.98 -13.28
CA PRO A 173 -22.83 13.69 -13.14
C PRO A 173 -22.58 12.91 -14.43
N SER A 174 -23.26 13.25 -15.54
CA SER A 174 -22.95 12.69 -16.86
C SER A 174 -21.64 13.25 -17.46
N ASN A 175 -21.25 14.49 -17.16
CA ASN A 175 -20.08 15.19 -17.70
C ASN A 175 -18.91 15.26 -16.72
N PHE A 176 -19.19 15.43 -15.43
CA PHE A 176 -18.18 15.57 -14.38
C PHE A 176 -17.32 14.29 -14.22
N PRO A 177 -15.97 14.38 -14.34
CA PRO A 177 -15.11 13.21 -14.52
C PRO A 177 -14.49 12.64 -13.23
N PHE A 178 -14.72 13.26 -12.07
CA PHE A 178 -14.08 12.86 -10.80
C PHE A 178 -15.04 12.10 -9.88
N VAL A 179 -14.50 11.17 -9.10
CA VAL A 179 -15.23 10.31 -8.15
C VAL A 179 -14.40 10.04 -6.90
N GLU A 180 -15.08 9.74 -5.79
CA GLU A 180 -14.50 9.13 -4.59
C GLU A 180 -14.24 7.64 -4.88
N THR A 181 -13.04 7.29 -5.36
CA THR A 181 -12.79 5.95 -5.95
C THR A 181 -13.05 4.81 -4.97
N SER A 182 -12.72 5.02 -3.70
CA SER A 182 -12.88 4.05 -2.62
C SER A 182 -14.35 3.68 -2.41
N LYS A 183 -15.26 4.66 -2.51
CA LYS A 183 -16.72 4.53 -2.37
C LYS A 183 -17.40 3.86 -3.56
N MET A 184 -16.70 3.72 -4.69
CA MET A 184 -17.17 2.91 -5.82
C MET A 184 -16.96 1.40 -5.61
N ALA A 185 -16.24 0.99 -4.56
CA ALA A 185 -16.12 -0.42 -4.18
C ALA A 185 -17.50 -1.02 -3.87
N LYS A 186 -17.82 -2.17 -4.45
CA LYS A 186 -19.11 -2.84 -4.23
C LYS A 186 -18.94 -4.01 -3.25
N PRO A 187 -19.67 -4.06 -2.12
CA PRO A 187 -19.74 -5.27 -1.32
C PRO A 187 -20.39 -6.39 -2.14
N MET A 188 -19.67 -7.51 -2.30
CA MET A 188 -20.14 -8.70 -3.01
C MET A 188 -20.07 -9.92 -2.09
N ASN A 189 -21.20 -10.61 -1.93
CA ASN A 189 -21.32 -11.81 -1.11
C ASN A 189 -21.37 -13.05 -2.01
N TRP A 190 -20.28 -13.83 -2.03
CA TRP A 190 -20.18 -15.08 -2.77
C TRP A 190 -20.60 -16.30 -1.94
N GLY A 191 -20.91 -17.41 -2.59
CA GLY A 191 -21.01 -18.71 -1.91
C GLY A 191 -19.63 -19.08 -1.36
N ILE A 192 -19.56 -19.67 -0.17
CA ILE A 192 -18.27 -19.83 0.52
C ILE A 192 -18.24 -21.07 1.41
N ILE A 193 -17.09 -21.74 1.41
CA ILE A 193 -16.77 -22.86 2.31
C ILE A 193 -15.55 -22.51 3.17
N ARG A 194 -15.43 -23.16 4.33
CA ARG A 194 -14.21 -23.20 5.14
C ARG A 194 -13.61 -24.61 5.07
N LEU A 195 -12.29 -24.66 4.88
CA LEU A 195 -11.46 -25.86 4.95
C LEU A 195 -10.69 -25.83 6.27
N ARG A 196 -11.02 -26.72 7.21
CA ARG A 196 -10.35 -26.78 8.53
C ARG A 196 -9.30 -27.89 8.61
N ASN A 197 -8.36 -27.74 9.54
CA ASN A 197 -7.24 -28.67 9.76
C ASN A 197 -6.31 -28.85 8.54
N ILE A 198 -6.18 -27.81 7.71
CA ILE A 198 -5.22 -27.82 6.61
C ILE A 198 -3.77 -27.93 7.13
N PRO A 199 -2.85 -28.59 6.42
CA PRO A 199 -1.42 -28.45 6.67
C PRO A 199 -0.97 -26.99 6.62
N PHE A 200 0.03 -26.59 7.42
CA PHE A 200 0.52 -25.21 7.39
C PHE A 200 1.10 -24.83 6.02
N SER A 201 1.76 -25.78 5.36
CA SER A 201 2.32 -25.72 4.01
C SER A 201 1.31 -25.76 2.86
N THR A 202 0.00 -25.80 3.15
CA THR A 202 -1.04 -25.83 2.11
C THR A 202 -0.89 -24.67 1.14
N THR A 203 -0.82 -25.00 -0.14
CA THR A 203 -0.78 -24.04 -1.25
C THR A 203 -2.18 -23.81 -1.83
N ARG A 204 -2.36 -22.64 -2.44
CA ARG A 204 -3.54 -22.34 -3.27
C ARG A 204 -3.79 -23.40 -4.36
N ALA A 205 -2.71 -23.92 -4.97
CA ALA A 205 -2.80 -24.91 -6.04
C ALA A 205 -3.41 -26.23 -5.54
N GLU A 206 -3.00 -26.72 -4.37
CA GLU A 206 -3.58 -27.92 -3.75
C GLU A 206 -5.06 -27.72 -3.37
N VAL A 207 -5.43 -26.54 -2.86
CA VAL A 207 -6.83 -26.20 -2.53
C VAL A 207 -7.74 -26.24 -3.78
N ILE A 208 -7.28 -25.68 -4.90
CA ILE A 208 -8.00 -25.76 -6.19
C ILE A 208 -8.05 -27.20 -6.71
N ALA A 209 -6.95 -27.95 -6.60
CA ALA A 209 -6.90 -29.36 -7.01
C ALA A 209 -7.83 -30.26 -6.19
N PHE A 210 -7.92 -30.03 -4.87
CA PHE A 210 -8.80 -30.74 -3.93
C PHE A 210 -10.29 -30.59 -4.30
N LEU A 211 -10.73 -29.39 -4.66
CA LEU A 211 -12.12 -29.13 -5.07
C LEU A 211 -12.41 -29.64 -6.49
N GLY A 212 -11.37 -29.70 -7.32
CA GLY A 212 -11.41 -30.17 -8.70
C GLY A 212 -12.04 -29.18 -9.68
N ARG A 213 -11.86 -29.45 -10.99
CA ARG A 213 -12.26 -28.54 -12.08
C ARG A 213 -13.76 -28.23 -12.14
N ASN A 214 -14.60 -29.16 -11.66
CA ASN A 214 -16.07 -29.03 -11.66
C ASN A 214 -16.60 -28.46 -10.34
N SER A 215 -15.91 -27.46 -9.77
CA SER A 215 -16.23 -26.87 -8.46
C SER A 215 -17.01 -25.56 -8.55
N LYS A 216 -16.92 -24.79 -9.65
CA LYS A 216 -17.53 -23.45 -9.80
C LYS A 216 -17.05 -22.42 -8.75
N VAL A 217 -15.80 -22.58 -8.35
CA VAL A 217 -14.97 -21.56 -7.68
C VAL A 217 -14.83 -20.32 -8.57
N LEU A 218 -14.61 -19.12 -8.00
CA LEU A 218 -14.42 -17.88 -8.76
C LEU A 218 -13.17 -17.89 -9.65
N ASN A 219 -13.07 -16.92 -10.56
CA ASN A 219 -11.91 -16.75 -11.43
C ASN A 219 -10.69 -16.22 -10.66
N ASP A 220 -9.47 -16.54 -11.10
CA ASP A 220 -8.23 -16.11 -10.41
C ASP A 220 -8.11 -14.59 -10.20
N THR A 221 -8.70 -13.77 -11.08
CA THR A 221 -8.75 -12.29 -10.93
C THR A 221 -9.58 -11.82 -9.72
N ASP A 222 -10.53 -12.64 -9.26
CA ASP A 222 -11.38 -12.35 -8.10
C ASP A 222 -10.72 -12.76 -6.76
N GLU A 223 -9.62 -13.51 -6.84
CA GLU A 223 -8.94 -14.21 -5.75
C GLU A 223 -9.84 -15.16 -4.94
N PRO A 224 -10.25 -16.31 -5.51
CA PRO A 224 -11.15 -17.27 -4.87
C PRO A 224 -10.67 -17.93 -3.58
N VAL A 225 -9.37 -17.89 -3.23
CA VAL A 225 -8.81 -18.72 -2.16
C VAL A 225 -8.07 -17.86 -1.15
N HIS A 226 -8.59 -17.83 0.07
CA HIS A 226 -8.00 -17.08 1.19
C HIS A 226 -7.48 -18.06 2.24
N ILE A 227 -6.17 -18.34 2.23
CA ILE A 227 -5.53 -19.13 3.28
C ILE A 227 -5.14 -18.17 4.40
N ILE A 228 -5.84 -18.23 5.53
CA ILE A 228 -5.66 -17.25 6.60
C ILE A 228 -4.30 -17.48 7.29
N MET A 229 -3.59 -16.39 7.56
CA MET A 229 -2.46 -16.35 8.49
C MET A 229 -2.72 -15.32 9.58
N ASP A 230 -2.24 -15.62 10.79
CA ASP A 230 -2.04 -14.62 11.82
C ASP A 230 -0.90 -13.69 11.38
N LYS A 231 -1.19 -12.38 11.22
CA LYS A 231 -0.22 -11.40 10.71
C LYS A 231 0.91 -11.11 11.72
N VAL A 232 0.72 -11.40 13.01
CA VAL A 232 1.74 -11.22 14.06
C VAL A 232 2.61 -12.48 14.19
N THR A 233 2.02 -13.67 14.27
CA THR A 233 2.78 -14.92 14.50
C THR A 233 3.19 -15.66 13.21
N SER A 234 2.72 -15.20 12.05
CA SER A 234 2.78 -15.85 10.72
C SER A 234 2.04 -17.19 10.58
N LYS A 235 1.43 -17.69 11.66
CA LYS A 235 0.88 -19.04 11.70
C LYS A 235 -0.28 -19.20 10.73
N THR A 236 -0.20 -20.23 9.87
CA THR A 236 -1.30 -20.72 9.05
C THR A 236 -2.48 -21.17 9.92
N MET A 237 -3.66 -20.67 9.60
CA MET A 237 -4.94 -21.07 10.21
C MET A 237 -5.76 -21.85 9.17
N ASP A 238 -7.08 -21.69 9.12
CA ASP A 238 -7.93 -22.36 8.13
C ASP A 238 -7.92 -21.64 6.77
N ALA A 239 -8.40 -22.30 5.72
CA ALA A 239 -8.60 -21.68 4.41
C ALA A 239 -10.09 -21.47 4.11
N TYR A 240 -10.40 -20.45 3.34
CA TYR A 240 -11.71 -20.19 2.76
C TYR A 240 -11.64 -20.27 1.23
N VAL A 241 -12.72 -20.74 0.60
CA VAL A 241 -12.85 -20.73 -0.86
C VAL A 241 -14.20 -20.17 -1.30
N GLU A 242 -14.16 -19.22 -2.24
CA GLU A 242 -15.31 -18.52 -2.81
C GLU A 242 -15.82 -19.18 -4.11
N PHE A 243 -17.15 -19.17 -4.28
CA PHE A 243 -17.90 -19.84 -5.34
C PHE A 243 -18.91 -18.89 -5.97
N VAL A 244 -19.20 -19.11 -7.25
CA VAL A 244 -20.17 -18.28 -8.02
C VAL A 244 -21.56 -18.25 -7.37
N SER A 245 -21.97 -19.32 -6.70
CA SER A 245 -23.20 -19.36 -5.90
C SER A 245 -23.06 -20.14 -4.60
N LEU A 246 -23.96 -19.88 -3.65
CA LEU A 246 -24.10 -20.70 -2.43
C LEU A 246 -24.44 -22.16 -2.75
N GLU A 247 -25.20 -22.41 -3.83
CA GLU A 247 -25.56 -23.77 -4.24
C GLU A 247 -24.33 -24.56 -4.72
N ASP A 248 -23.41 -23.92 -5.43
CA ASP A 248 -22.13 -24.53 -5.83
C ASP A 248 -21.28 -24.91 -4.60
N ALA A 249 -21.20 -24.02 -3.59
CA ALA A 249 -20.51 -24.28 -2.32
C ALA A 249 -21.17 -25.45 -1.54
N MET A 250 -22.50 -25.50 -1.49
CA MET A 250 -23.24 -26.63 -0.90
C MET A 250 -22.98 -27.94 -1.66
N ARG A 251 -23.01 -27.92 -3.00
CA ARG A 251 -22.69 -29.08 -3.85
C ARG A 251 -21.25 -29.56 -3.69
N ALA A 252 -20.29 -28.67 -3.38
CA ALA A 252 -18.91 -29.03 -3.08
C ALA A 252 -18.78 -29.74 -1.71
N VAL A 253 -19.44 -29.22 -0.66
CA VAL A 253 -19.47 -29.82 0.68
C VAL A 253 -20.15 -31.20 0.65
N GLU A 254 -21.27 -31.33 -0.05
CA GLU A 254 -21.99 -32.61 -0.13
C GLU A 254 -21.21 -33.68 -0.92
N ARG A 255 -20.49 -33.28 -1.97
CA ARG A 255 -19.53 -34.16 -2.68
C ARG A 255 -18.43 -34.67 -1.75
N HIS A 256 -17.91 -33.82 -0.86
CA HIS A 256 -16.92 -34.22 0.14
C HIS A 256 -17.52 -35.20 1.17
N ARG A 257 -18.71 -34.93 1.71
CA ARG A 257 -19.42 -35.82 2.64
C ARG A 257 -19.69 -37.20 2.04
N ALA A 258 -20.22 -37.25 0.81
CA ALA A 258 -20.45 -38.51 0.09
C ALA A 258 -19.15 -39.31 -0.12
N ASN A 259 -18.02 -38.64 -0.37
CA ASN A 259 -16.72 -39.29 -0.44
C ASN A 259 -16.26 -39.85 0.92
N VAL A 260 -16.41 -39.09 2.02
CA VAL A 260 -16.09 -39.56 3.38
C VAL A 260 -16.95 -40.77 3.78
N VAL A 261 -18.26 -40.74 3.50
CA VAL A 261 -19.18 -41.88 3.75
C VAL A 261 -18.78 -43.11 2.91
N ALA A 262 -18.28 -42.92 1.69
CA ALA A 262 -17.72 -43.97 0.85
C ALA A 262 -16.30 -44.43 1.26
N GLY A 263 -15.81 -44.03 2.45
CA GLY A 263 -14.46 -44.36 2.96
C GLY A 263 -13.32 -43.60 2.27
N ARG A 264 -13.62 -42.71 1.32
CA ARG A 264 -12.65 -41.93 0.54
C ARG A 264 -12.40 -40.57 1.18
N PHE A 265 -11.77 -40.58 2.36
CA PHE A 265 -11.36 -39.38 3.07
C PHE A 265 -10.56 -38.44 2.16
N SER A 266 -11.09 -37.25 1.90
CA SER A 266 -10.39 -36.23 1.12
C SER A 266 -9.31 -35.58 1.99
N ARG A 267 -8.08 -35.46 1.46
CA ARG A 267 -6.91 -34.96 2.20
C ARG A 267 -6.23 -33.79 1.51
N LEU A 268 -5.55 -32.96 2.29
CA LEU A 268 -4.50 -32.05 1.81
C LEU A 268 -3.19 -32.49 2.47
N GLY A 269 -2.17 -32.80 1.65
CA GLY A 269 -1.04 -33.61 2.08
C GLY A 269 -1.50 -34.88 2.83
N ASP A 270 -0.86 -35.17 3.95
CA ASP A 270 -1.22 -36.31 4.80
C ASP A 270 -2.50 -36.11 5.63
N ARG A 271 -3.00 -34.86 5.76
CA ARG A 271 -4.09 -34.55 6.72
C ARG A 271 -5.48 -34.76 6.11
N PRO A 272 -6.40 -35.49 6.79
CA PRO A 272 -7.82 -35.35 6.51
C PRO A 272 -8.28 -33.95 6.91
N ILE A 273 -9.03 -33.30 6.02
CA ILE A 273 -9.57 -31.96 6.26
C ILE A 273 -11.08 -32.00 6.41
N GLU A 274 -11.62 -31.06 7.18
CA GLU A 274 -13.07 -30.87 7.31
C GLU A 274 -13.52 -29.78 6.33
N VAL A 275 -14.66 -29.98 5.68
CA VAL A 275 -15.23 -29.04 4.72
C VAL A 275 -16.64 -28.64 5.17
N GLU A 276 -16.83 -27.36 5.49
CA GLU A 276 -18.13 -26.81 5.92
C GLU A 276 -18.58 -25.66 5.01
N VAL A 277 -19.90 -25.55 4.79
CA VAL A 277 -20.51 -24.32 4.27
C VAL A 277 -20.37 -23.25 5.35
N THR A 278 -20.00 -22.03 4.98
CA THR A 278 -19.77 -20.94 5.94
C THR A 278 -20.38 -19.63 5.42
N SER A 279 -20.12 -18.51 6.09
CA SER A 279 -20.57 -17.19 5.66
C SER A 279 -19.40 -16.25 5.32
N GLN A 280 -19.66 -15.22 4.51
CA GLN A 280 -18.69 -14.15 4.26
C GLN A 280 -18.26 -13.46 5.56
N ALA A 281 -19.17 -13.31 6.53
CA ALA A 281 -18.87 -12.73 7.83
C ALA A 281 -17.84 -13.53 8.63
N ASN A 282 -17.77 -14.86 8.44
CA ASN A 282 -16.74 -15.69 9.02
C ASN A 282 -15.36 -15.41 8.40
N LEU A 283 -15.29 -15.29 7.07
CA LEU A 283 -14.06 -14.90 6.37
C LEU A 283 -13.59 -13.50 6.81
N MET A 284 -14.48 -12.51 6.80
CA MET A 284 -14.13 -11.12 7.15
C MET A 284 -13.57 -11.00 8.57
N ARG A 285 -14.25 -11.59 9.56
CA ARG A 285 -13.78 -11.59 10.95
C ARG A 285 -12.43 -12.29 11.11
N ASP A 286 -12.22 -13.40 10.42
CA ASP A 286 -10.98 -14.18 10.52
C ASP A 286 -9.81 -13.53 9.72
N LEU A 287 -10.09 -12.67 8.74
CA LEU A 287 -9.11 -11.90 7.94
C LEU A 287 -8.77 -10.53 8.56
N PHE A 288 -9.73 -9.90 9.24
CA PHE A 288 -9.62 -8.60 9.91
C PHE A 288 -9.80 -8.73 11.44
N PRO A 289 -8.93 -9.48 12.14
CA PRO A 289 -9.11 -9.83 13.56
C PRO A 289 -8.98 -8.62 14.52
N VAL A 290 -8.41 -7.51 14.07
CA VAL A 290 -8.33 -6.27 14.85
C VAL A 290 -9.61 -5.42 14.80
N ALA A 291 -10.53 -5.73 13.88
CA ALA A 291 -11.81 -5.03 13.68
C ALA A 291 -12.84 -5.37 14.79
N ARG A 292 -12.51 -5.00 16.03
CA ARG A 292 -13.40 -5.09 17.19
C ARG A 292 -14.56 -4.09 17.06
N GLY A 293 -15.64 -4.33 17.79
CA GLY A 293 -16.81 -3.45 17.73
C GLY A 293 -17.53 -3.45 16.38
N VAL A 294 -17.39 -4.54 15.59
CA VAL A 294 -18.02 -4.71 14.28
C VAL A 294 -18.89 -5.96 14.28
N PHE A 295 -20.14 -5.81 13.85
CA PHE A 295 -20.95 -6.93 13.37
C PHE A 295 -20.76 -7.08 11.87
N TRP A 296 -20.39 -8.27 11.40
CA TRP A 296 -20.17 -8.52 9.97
C TRP A 296 -21.44 -9.06 9.32
N ASN A 297 -22.09 -8.24 8.50
CA ASN A 297 -23.26 -8.61 7.70
C ASN A 297 -22.80 -9.04 6.30
N GLY A 298 -22.36 -10.29 6.20
CA GLY A 298 -21.62 -10.77 5.04
C GLY A 298 -20.26 -10.06 4.93
N VAL A 299 -19.97 -9.45 3.78
CA VAL A 299 -18.78 -8.58 3.61
C VAL A 299 -18.96 -7.14 4.14
N THR A 300 -20.18 -6.74 4.53
CA THR A 300 -20.46 -5.37 4.99
C THR A 300 -20.27 -5.27 6.52
N PRO A 301 -19.41 -4.37 7.02
CA PRO A 301 -19.27 -4.13 8.46
C PRO A 301 -20.33 -3.16 8.97
N GLU A 302 -21.04 -3.55 10.02
CA GLU A 302 -21.91 -2.71 10.82
C GLU A 302 -21.16 -2.33 12.11
N ILE A 303 -20.77 -1.06 12.24
CA ILE A 303 -20.02 -0.58 13.41
C ILE A 303 -20.98 -0.47 14.61
N LEU A 304 -20.63 -1.13 15.71
CA LEU A 304 -21.44 -1.14 16.92
C LEU A 304 -21.35 0.20 17.68
N PRO A 305 -22.42 0.61 18.40
CA PRO A 305 -22.39 1.81 19.23
C PRO A 305 -21.27 1.78 20.28
N PHE A 306 -20.63 2.92 20.50
CA PHE A 306 -19.52 3.06 21.45
C PHE A 306 -19.94 2.66 22.88
N ASN A 307 -19.27 1.63 23.42
CA ASN A 307 -19.46 1.14 24.78
C ASN A 307 -18.41 1.77 25.72
N PRO A 308 -18.76 2.71 26.61
CA PRO A 308 -17.81 3.32 27.54
C PRO A 308 -17.29 2.34 28.60
N ASN A 309 -18.02 1.23 28.86
CA ASN A 309 -17.63 0.23 29.86
C ASN A 309 -16.58 -0.77 29.35
N GLN A 310 -16.37 -0.84 28.03
CA GLN A 310 -15.39 -1.74 27.39
C GLN A 310 -14.59 -1.02 26.29
N PRO A 311 -13.78 0.02 26.61
CA PRO A 311 -13.08 0.83 25.60
C PRO A 311 -12.08 0.07 24.70
N TRP A 312 -11.69 -1.14 25.12
CA TRP A 312 -10.80 -2.02 24.35
C TRP A 312 -11.52 -2.83 23.27
N ASP A 313 -12.85 -2.95 23.31
CA ASP A 313 -13.67 -3.69 22.35
C ASP A 313 -14.48 -2.80 21.39
N ASN A 314 -14.36 -1.48 21.51
CA ASN A 314 -14.86 -0.53 20.51
C ASN A 314 -14.02 -0.55 19.23
N PHE A 315 -14.62 -0.13 18.11
CA PHE A 315 -13.96 -0.03 16.81
C PHE A 315 -12.81 0.99 16.80
N LYS A 316 -11.72 0.63 16.08
CA LYS A 316 -10.48 1.41 15.98
C LYS A 316 -9.87 1.46 14.57
N GLY A 317 -10.52 0.82 13.59
CA GLY A 317 -9.96 0.51 12.27
C GLY A 317 -10.17 -0.96 11.89
N PHE A 318 -10.08 -1.27 10.60
CA PHE A 318 -10.22 -2.64 10.07
C PHE A 318 -8.89 -3.41 10.06
N ILE A 319 -7.77 -2.70 10.17
CA ILE A 319 -6.40 -3.19 10.13
C ILE A 319 -5.56 -2.30 11.05
N SER A 320 -4.32 -2.68 11.36
CA SER A 320 -3.37 -1.79 12.03
C SER A 320 -2.06 -1.64 11.26
N GLU A 321 -1.31 -0.58 11.56
CA GLU A 321 0.02 -0.38 10.98
C GLU A 321 0.98 -1.49 11.40
N GLU A 322 0.91 -1.94 12.65
CA GLU A 322 1.73 -3.02 13.18
C GLU A 322 1.42 -4.36 12.50
N GLU A 323 0.15 -4.63 12.16
CA GLU A 323 -0.23 -5.79 11.33
C GLU A 323 0.46 -5.75 9.95
N MET A 324 0.57 -4.57 9.34
CA MET A 324 1.21 -4.39 8.02
C MET A 324 2.73 -4.42 8.09
N VAL A 325 3.34 -3.79 9.11
CA VAL A 325 4.78 -3.88 9.37
C VAL A 325 5.19 -5.32 9.66
N MET A 326 4.46 -6.05 10.51
CA MET A 326 4.75 -7.46 10.80
C MET A 326 4.63 -8.35 9.56
N LEU A 327 3.63 -8.12 8.70
CA LEU A 327 3.46 -8.86 7.45
C LEU A 327 4.68 -8.71 6.51
N VAL A 328 5.30 -7.53 6.48
CA VAL A 328 6.57 -7.29 5.75
C VAL A 328 7.76 -7.93 6.47
N LYS A 329 7.86 -7.82 7.81
CA LYS A 329 8.98 -8.39 8.59
C LYS A 329 9.05 -9.92 8.51
N HIS A 330 7.93 -10.60 8.30
CA HIS A 330 7.90 -12.05 8.02
C HIS A 330 8.62 -12.45 6.72
N VAL A 331 8.67 -11.54 5.73
CA VAL A 331 9.39 -11.73 4.45
C VAL A 331 10.82 -11.23 4.52
N GLU A 332 11.08 -10.09 5.17
CA GLU A 332 12.44 -9.57 5.35
C GLU A 332 13.30 -10.46 6.27
N VAL A 333 12.69 -11.07 7.28
CA VAL A 333 13.42 -11.75 8.37
C VAL A 333 12.85 -13.17 8.64
N PRO A 334 12.77 -14.06 7.63
CA PRO A 334 12.04 -15.33 7.73
C PRO A 334 12.61 -16.28 8.78
N HIS A 335 13.90 -16.14 9.15
CA HIS A 335 14.52 -16.90 10.24
C HIS A 335 13.97 -16.56 11.64
N ARG A 336 13.19 -15.47 11.80
CA ARG A 336 12.42 -15.16 13.02
C ARG A 336 10.99 -15.71 12.97
N SER A 337 10.58 -16.23 11.81
CA SER A 337 9.19 -16.50 11.45
C SER A 337 9.06 -17.91 10.86
N PRO A 338 9.06 -18.96 11.71
CA PRO A 338 9.25 -20.34 11.26
C PRO A 338 8.17 -20.82 10.28
N PHE A 339 6.92 -20.35 10.42
CA PHE A 339 5.86 -20.68 9.45
C PHE A 339 6.07 -19.96 8.11
N SER A 340 6.59 -18.73 8.09
CA SER A 340 6.91 -18.01 6.85
C SER A 340 8.10 -18.62 6.13
N ARG A 341 9.12 -19.12 6.85
CA ARG A 341 10.23 -19.87 6.24
C ARG A 341 9.75 -21.10 5.47
N ASP A 342 8.77 -21.81 6.03
CA ASP A 342 8.22 -23.04 5.44
C ASP A 342 7.09 -22.76 4.42
N CYS A 343 6.67 -21.50 4.26
CA CYS A 343 5.55 -21.05 3.43
C CYS A 343 5.78 -19.60 2.90
N PRO A 344 6.90 -19.29 2.22
CA PRO A 344 7.29 -17.90 1.95
C PRO A 344 6.34 -17.15 1.01
N GLN A 345 5.49 -17.86 0.26
CA GLN A 345 4.39 -17.28 -0.52
C GLN A 345 3.28 -16.64 0.34
N ARG A 346 3.10 -17.08 1.59
CA ARG A 346 1.88 -16.76 2.36
C ARG A 346 1.70 -15.28 2.73
N PRO A 347 2.74 -14.51 3.13
CA PRO A 347 2.56 -13.08 3.42
C PRO A 347 2.00 -12.31 2.22
N TYR A 348 2.41 -12.68 1.00
CA TYR A 348 1.88 -12.12 -0.24
C TYR A 348 0.41 -12.51 -0.47
N GLU A 349 0.04 -13.78 -0.28
CA GLU A 349 -1.35 -14.24 -0.41
C GLU A 349 -2.29 -13.64 0.64
N CYS A 350 -1.78 -13.38 1.85
CA CYS A 350 -2.47 -12.63 2.89
C CYS A 350 -2.67 -11.17 2.50
N LEU A 351 -1.66 -10.50 1.93
CA LEU A 351 -1.80 -9.12 1.47
C LEU A 351 -2.76 -9.01 0.27
N ILE A 352 -2.71 -9.94 -0.69
CA ILE A 352 -3.67 -10.01 -1.80
C ILE A 352 -5.10 -10.13 -1.25
N SER A 353 -5.34 -11.08 -0.34
CA SER A 353 -6.64 -11.28 0.30
C SER A 353 -7.10 -10.03 1.08
N THR A 354 -6.16 -9.38 1.78
CA THR A 354 -6.38 -8.12 2.50
C THR A 354 -6.85 -7.03 1.52
N ILE A 355 -6.08 -6.70 0.48
CA ILE A 355 -6.42 -5.65 -0.50
C ILE A 355 -7.77 -5.93 -1.19
N LYS A 356 -7.99 -7.20 -1.58
CA LYS A 356 -9.20 -7.64 -2.32
C LYS A 356 -10.48 -7.61 -1.48
N LYS A 357 -10.40 -7.85 -0.17
CA LYS A 357 -11.57 -7.95 0.72
C LYS A 357 -11.73 -6.76 1.67
N PHE A 358 -10.74 -5.87 1.80
CA PHE A 358 -10.83 -4.68 2.67
C PHE A 358 -12.05 -3.83 2.29
N PRO A 359 -12.85 -3.34 3.25
CA PRO A 359 -14.14 -2.72 2.99
C PRO A 359 -14.02 -1.26 2.53
N TRP A 360 -13.32 -1.02 1.41
CA TRP A 360 -12.95 0.30 0.87
C TRP A 360 -14.11 1.31 0.73
N PHE A 361 -15.36 0.83 0.63
CA PHE A 361 -16.55 1.67 0.59
C PHE A 361 -16.89 2.35 1.93
N MET A 362 -16.33 1.88 3.04
CA MET A 362 -16.48 2.46 4.38
C MET A 362 -15.56 3.67 4.56
N THR A 363 -15.63 4.66 3.66
CA THR A 363 -14.70 5.79 3.62
C THR A 363 -14.77 6.73 4.83
N GLU A 364 -15.86 6.67 5.59
CA GLU A 364 -16.02 7.30 6.93
C GLU A 364 -15.24 6.58 8.05
N CYS A 365 -14.79 5.35 7.81
CA CYS A 365 -14.17 4.46 8.80
C CYS A 365 -12.75 4.00 8.39
N ILE A 366 -12.18 4.61 7.36
CA ILE A 366 -10.83 4.36 6.83
C ILE A 366 -10.10 5.70 6.82
N THR A 367 -8.93 5.75 7.44
CA THR A 367 -8.08 6.95 7.48
C THR A 367 -7.06 6.99 6.33
N ILE A 368 -6.45 8.16 6.13
CA ILE A 368 -5.25 8.31 5.27
C ILE A 368 -4.17 7.32 5.71
N LYS A 369 -3.92 7.18 7.02
CA LYS A 369 -2.93 6.26 7.60
C LYS A 369 -3.24 4.78 7.30
N ASP A 370 -4.50 4.35 7.45
CA ASP A 370 -4.88 2.94 7.23
C ASP A 370 -4.56 2.50 5.78
N ARG A 371 -4.87 3.38 4.82
CA ARG A 371 -4.50 3.14 3.42
C ARG A 371 -3.00 3.15 3.22
N GLU A 372 -2.29 4.11 3.80
CA GLU A 372 -0.84 4.24 3.63
C GLU A 372 -0.11 3.00 4.15
N ALA A 373 -0.53 2.43 5.28
CA ALA A 373 0.02 1.18 5.81
C ALA A 373 -0.14 0.00 4.84
N ILE A 374 -1.32 -0.15 4.21
CA ILE A 374 -1.57 -1.18 3.19
C ILE A 374 -0.73 -0.91 1.92
N TYR A 375 -0.63 0.35 1.49
CA TYR A 375 0.15 0.75 0.32
C TYR A 375 1.66 0.49 0.52
N GLN A 376 2.23 0.89 1.65
CA GLN A 376 3.65 0.67 1.95
C GLN A 376 3.99 -0.82 2.11
N ALA A 377 3.11 -1.61 2.74
CA ALA A 377 3.25 -3.07 2.73
C ALA A 377 3.21 -3.65 1.32
N THR A 378 2.35 -3.12 0.44
CA THR A 378 2.29 -3.51 -0.98
C THR A 378 3.57 -3.18 -1.73
N MET A 379 4.10 -1.96 -1.58
CA MET A 379 5.34 -1.53 -2.24
C MET A 379 6.54 -2.34 -1.76
N SER A 380 6.66 -2.61 -0.46
CA SER A 380 7.73 -3.43 0.11
C SER A 380 7.64 -4.90 -0.31
N LEU A 381 6.44 -5.50 -0.29
CA LEU A 381 6.27 -6.88 -0.74
C LEU A 381 6.44 -7.05 -2.26
N ILE A 382 6.03 -6.09 -3.09
CA ILE A 382 6.33 -6.13 -4.54
C ILE A 382 7.84 -6.13 -4.77
N ARG A 383 8.59 -5.23 -4.12
CA ARG A 383 10.07 -5.20 -4.24
C ARG A 383 10.72 -6.50 -3.80
N GLN A 384 10.34 -7.03 -2.63
CA GLN A 384 10.92 -8.27 -2.09
C GLN A 384 10.59 -9.50 -2.95
N LEU A 385 9.38 -9.59 -3.52
CA LEU A 385 9.00 -10.69 -4.40
C LEU A 385 9.67 -10.60 -5.78
N THR A 386 9.74 -9.40 -6.37
CA THR A 386 10.53 -9.14 -7.58
C THR A 386 11.98 -9.58 -7.39
N ARG A 387 12.61 -9.15 -6.29
CA ARG A 387 13.98 -9.56 -5.92
C ARG A 387 14.11 -11.08 -5.81
N ALA A 388 13.23 -11.74 -5.04
CA ALA A 388 13.30 -13.18 -4.85
C ALA A 388 13.19 -13.95 -6.18
N ILE A 389 12.30 -13.53 -7.09
CA ILE A 389 12.16 -14.14 -8.42
C ILE A 389 13.43 -13.94 -9.27
N LEU A 390 14.05 -12.75 -9.23
CA LEU A 390 15.28 -12.43 -9.97
C LEU A 390 16.48 -13.27 -9.51
N PHE A 391 16.65 -13.44 -8.19
CA PHE A 391 17.69 -14.29 -7.59
C PHE A 391 17.30 -15.79 -7.50
N GLN A 392 16.11 -16.16 -7.98
CA GLN A 392 15.55 -17.52 -7.95
C GLN A 392 15.42 -18.12 -6.53
N GLU A 393 15.25 -17.26 -5.53
CA GLU A 393 15.03 -17.63 -4.13
C GLU A 393 13.65 -18.32 -4.00
N ASP A 394 13.66 -19.62 -3.67
CA ASP A 394 12.48 -20.50 -3.59
C ASP A 394 11.49 -20.34 -4.76
N ALA A 395 12.00 -20.55 -5.99
CA ALA A 395 11.23 -20.48 -7.23
C ALA A 395 10.04 -21.48 -7.32
N ALA A 396 9.88 -22.40 -6.37
CA ALA A 396 8.69 -23.26 -6.26
C ALA A 396 7.48 -22.51 -5.67
N HIS A 397 7.72 -21.56 -4.78
CA HIS A 397 6.68 -20.81 -4.06
C HIS A 397 6.65 -19.32 -4.46
N LEU A 398 7.82 -18.69 -4.60
CA LEU A 398 7.97 -17.28 -4.96
C LEU A 398 7.98 -17.13 -6.49
N THR A 399 6.77 -17.18 -7.06
CA THR A 399 6.57 -17.32 -8.50
C THR A 399 6.19 -16.01 -9.21
N PRO A 400 6.52 -15.86 -10.51
CA PRO A 400 5.95 -14.85 -11.40
C PRO A 400 4.43 -14.65 -11.29
N LEU A 401 3.68 -15.76 -11.12
CA LEU A 401 2.22 -15.72 -10.97
C LEU A 401 1.77 -15.07 -9.65
N LEU A 402 2.54 -15.24 -8.57
CA LEU A 402 2.28 -14.58 -7.29
C LEU A 402 2.51 -13.07 -7.38
N LEU A 403 3.60 -12.64 -8.04
CA LEU A 403 3.87 -11.21 -8.27
C LEU A 403 2.77 -10.57 -9.11
N ARG A 404 2.38 -11.22 -10.21
CA ARG A 404 1.26 -10.80 -11.06
C ARG A 404 -0.06 -10.67 -10.29
N ARG A 405 -0.40 -11.61 -9.39
CA ARG A 405 -1.59 -11.52 -8.52
C ARG A 405 -1.52 -10.32 -7.58
N LEU A 406 -0.37 -10.08 -6.95
CA LEU A 406 -0.16 -8.94 -6.04
C LEU A 406 -0.28 -7.60 -6.76
N VAL A 407 0.41 -7.44 -7.90
CA VAL A 407 0.34 -6.22 -8.72
C VAL A 407 -1.08 -6.01 -9.27
N GLN A 408 -1.74 -7.06 -9.76
CA GLN A 408 -3.12 -6.94 -10.25
C GLN A 408 -4.08 -6.50 -9.13
N ALA A 409 -4.00 -7.10 -7.94
CA ALA A 409 -4.83 -6.70 -6.79
C ALA A 409 -4.57 -5.25 -6.36
N ALA A 410 -3.31 -4.81 -6.38
CA ALA A 410 -2.91 -3.44 -6.07
C ALA A 410 -3.42 -2.41 -7.11
N MET A 411 -3.31 -2.70 -8.40
CA MET A 411 -3.74 -1.80 -9.47
C MET A 411 -5.27 -1.68 -9.58
N ILE A 412 -6.01 -2.76 -9.34
CA ILE A 412 -7.49 -2.72 -9.29
C ILE A 412 -8.03 -2.20 -7.94
N CYS A 413 -7.17 -1.94 -6.95
CA CYS A 413 -7.57 -1.43 -5.64
C CYS A 413 -8.35 -0.11 -5.78
N PRO A 414 -9.60 0.01 -5.27
CA PRO A 414 -10.36 1.26 -5.30
C PRO A 414 -9.86 2.27 -4.23
N GLY A 415 -9.14 1.79 -3.21
CA GLY A 415 -8.54 2.61 -2.16
C GLY A 415 -7.36 3.47 -2.61
N PHE A 416 -6.48 2.90 -3.45
CA PHE A 416 -5.23 3.53 -3.86
C PHE A 416 -5.48 4.70 -4.83
N THR A 417 -4.83 5.84 -4.56
CA THR A 417 -4.87 7.03 -5.42
C THR A 417 -4.17 6.76 -6.75
N PRO A 418 -4.38 7.59 -7.79
CA PRO A 418 -3.61 7.48 -9.03
C PRO A 418 -2.10 7.53 -8.79
N CYS A 419 -1.62 8.42 -7.92
CA CYS A 419 -0.20 8.51 -7.57
C CYS A 419 0.35 7.27 -6.82
N MET A 420 -0.47 6.56 -6.04
CA MET A 420 -0.08 5.26 -5.45
C MET A 420 0.06 4.18 -6.53
N LYS A 421 -0.87 4.15 -7.49
CA LYS A 421 -0.84 3.18 -8.59
C LYS A 421 0.27 3.47 -9.60
N ASP A 422 0.60 4.73 -9.81
CA ASP A 422 1.79 5.18 -10.53
C ASP A 422 3.06 4.65 -9.87
N GLY A 423 3.21 4.78 -8.54
CA GLY A 423 4.33 4.20 -7.79
C GLY A 423 4.47 2.68 -8.00
N ILE A 424 3.35 1.95 -8.02
CA ILE A 424 3.32 0.51 -8.33
C ILE A 424 3.73 0.25 -9.79
N ALA A 425 3.19 1.00 -10.75
CA ALA A 425 3.51 0.89 -12.18
C ALA A 425 5.01 1.18 -12.44
N TRP A 426 5.59 2.16 -11.75
CA TRP A 426 7.01 2.49 -11.77
C TRP A 426 7.89 1.33 -11.27
N ILE A 427 7.67 0.84 -10.04
CA ILE A 427 8.50 -0.26 -9.50
C ILE A 427 8.27 -1.62 -10.18
N THR A 428 7.27 -1.74 -11.05
CA THR A 428 7.02 -2.92 -11.88
C THR A 428 7.35 -2.71 -13.36
N ASN A 429 7.89 -1.54 -13.74
CA ASN A 429 8.26 -1.17 -15.12
C ASN A 429 7.10 -1.41 -16.13
N MET A 430 5.89 -1.08 -15.69
CA MET A 430 4.64 -1.37 -16.37
C MET A 430 4.48 -0.56 -17.65
N GLN A 431 4.15 -1.23 -18.75
CA GLN A 431 4.09 -0.61 -20.07
C GLN A 431 2.84 0.27 -20.22
N ALA A 432 2.89 1.26 -21.12
CA ALA A 432 1.78 2.21 -21.31
C ALA A 432 0.43 1.52 -21.62
N LEU A 433 0.44 0.43 -22.40
CA LEU A 433 -0.75 -0.38 -22.69
C LEU A 433 -1.31 -1.09 -21.45
N ASP A 434 -0.45 -1.48 -20.51
CA ASP A 434 -0.87 -2.11 -19.25
C ASP A 434 -1.42 -1.05 -18.28
N GLN A 435 -0.85 0.15 -18.27
CA GLN A 435 -1.37 1.30 -17.52
C GLN A 435 -2.73 1.77 -18.05
N GLU A 436 -2.92 1.77 -19.38
CA GLU A 436 -4.19 2.04 -20.05
C GLU A 436 -5.25 0.98 -19.71
N TYR A 437 -4.88 -0.31 -19.67
CA TYR A 437 -5.75 -1.39 -19.20
C TYR A 437 -6.25 -1.15 -17.75
N TYR A 438 -5.41 -0.59 -16.87
CA TYR A 438 -5.79 -0.18 -15.51
C TYR A 438 -6.43 1.22 -15.42
N GLN A 439 -6.69 1.88 -16.56
CA GLN A 439 -7.30 3.21 -16.68
C GLN A 439 -6.55 4.31 -15.88
N GLN A 440 -5.22 4.29 -15.92
CA GLN A 440 -4.42 5.38 -15.35
C GLN A 440 -4.65 6.70 -16.09
N PRO A 441 -4.75 7.84 -15.38
CA PRO A 441 -4.66 9.16 -16.01
C PRO A 441 -3.23 9.39 -16.54
N ARG A 442 -3.08 10.24 -17.57
CA ARG A 442 -1.83 10.32 -18.37
C ARG A 442 -0.60 10.79 -17.60
N PHE A 443 -0.82 11.45 -16.45
CA PHE A 443 0.18 12.01 -15.56
C PHE A 443 -0.12 11.61 -14.11
N ALA A 444 -0.27 10.30 -13.85
CA ALA A 444 -0.68 9.77 -12.54
C ALA A 444 0.31 10.16 -11.41
N ASP A 445 1.61 10.24 -11.72
CA ASP A 445 2.70 10.79 -10.88
C ASP A 445 2.47 12.23 -10.38
N ARG A 446 1.55 12.97 -11.02
CA ARG A 446 1.18 14.37 -10.70
C ARG A 446 -0.08 14.50 -9.83
N TRP A 447 -0.79 13.42 -9.51
CA TRP A 447 -1.98 13.45 -8.64
C TRP A 447 -1.58 13.46 -7.15
N ARG A 448 -0.62 14.32 -6.78
CA ARG A 448 0.04 14.34 -5.46
C ARG A 448 -0.79 15.01 -4.36
N HIS A 449 -1.96 15.56 -4.70
CA HIS A 449 -2.81 16.34 -3.79
C HIS A 449 -4.25 15.83 -3.73
N GLN A 450 -4.52 14.71 -4.40
CA GLN A 450 -5.81 14.05 -4.49
C GLN A 450 -5.72 12.76 -3.66
N TYR A 451 -6.34 12.78 -2.49
CA TYR A 451 -6.27 11.69 -1.52
C TYR A 451 -7.58 10.90 -1.46
N ALA A 452 -8.63 11.34 -2.15
CA ALA A 452 -9.87 10.60 -2.36
C ALA A 452 -10.43 10.75 -3.79
N LEU A 453 -10.12 11.83 -4.51
CA LEU A 453 -10.50 11.95 -5.92
C LEU A 453 -9.65 11.05 -6.82
N GLY A 454 -10.33 10.42 -7.78
CA GLY A 454 -9.73 9.78 -8.94
C GLY A 454 -10.59 9.93 -10.19
N PRO A 455 -10.09 9.52 -11.36
CA PRO A 455 -10.87 9.51 -12.59
C PRO A 455 -12.02 8.49 -12.50
N LYS A 456 -13.18 8.87 -13.02
CA LYS A 456 -14.37 8.03 -13.10
C LYS A 456 -14.14 6.86 -14.08
N PRO A 457 -14.28 5.59 -13.65
CA PRO A 457 -14.06 4.44 -14.54
C PRO A 457 -14.88 4.52 -15.83
N GLY A 458 -14.20 4.31 -16.97
CA GLY A 458 -14.80 4.42 -18.31
C GLY A 458 -15.03 5.85 -18.82
N PHE A 459 -14.57 6.91 -18.14
CA PHE A 459 -14.58 8.25 -18.73
C PHE A 459 -13.37 8.45 -19.66
N PRO A 460 -13.54 9.13 -20.82
CA PRO A 460 -12.43 9.56 -21.66
C PRO A 460 -11.41 10.42 -20.89
N LEU A 461 -10.12 10.04 -20.97
CA LEU A 461 -9.06 10.69 -20.21
C LEU A 461 -8.82 12.14 -20.63
N ASP A 462 -9.07 12.50 -21.89
CA ASP A 462 -9.01 13.88 -22.40
C ASP A 462 -9.97 14.83 -21.66
N ILE A 463 -11.11 14.34 -21.19
CA ILE A 463 -12.01 15.11 -20.33
C ILE A 463 -11.39 15.32 -18.95
N VAL A 464 -10.77 14.28 -18.37
CA VAL A 464 -10.05 14.39 -17.09
C VAL A 464 -8.96 15.45 -17.18
N GLU A 465 -8.14 15.40 -18.23
CA GLU A 465 -7.09 16.39 -18.54
C GLU A 465 -7.67 17.81 -18.72
N TRP A 466 -8.82 17.96 -19.41
CA TRP A 466 -9.48 19.26 -19.61
C TRP A 466 -10.00 19.88 -18.31
N TYR A 467 -10.65 19.10 -17.43
CA TYR A 467 -11.08 19.61 -16.13
C TYR A 467 -9.87 20.00 -15.25
N ILE A 468 -8.80 19.20 -15.26
CA ILE A 468 -7.55 19.54 -14.56
C ILE A 468 -6.94 20.83 -15.13
N ALA A 469 -6.96 21.01 -16.46
CA ALA A 469 -6.52 22.24 -17.09
C ALA A 469 -7.34 23.46 -16.64
N LYS A 470 -8.68 23.36 -16.55
CA LYS A 470 -9.53 24.47 -16.05
C LYS A 470 -9.30 24.77 -14.57
N ILE A 471 -9.11 23.74 -13.74
CA ILE A 471 -8.77 23.89 -12.30
C ILE A 471 -7.40 24.57 -12.14
N ARG A 472 -6.40 24.13 -12.92
CA ARG A 472 -5.07 24.75 -12.98
C ARG A 472 -5.15 26.21 -13.44
N GLU A 473 -5.78 26.47 -14.58
CA GLU A 473 -5.94 27.82 -15.14
C GLU A 473 -6.57 28.79 -14.13
N GLN A 474 -7.68 28.41 -13.50
CA GLN A 474 -8.36 29.31 -12.56
C GLN A 474 -7.55 29.51 -11.26
N THR A 475 -6.99 28.46 -10.66
CA THR A 475 -6.16 28.63 -9.46
C THR A 475 -4.88 29.44 -9.74
N PHE A 476 -4.32 29.36 -10.95
CA PHE A 476 -3.25 30.26 -11.37
C PHE A 476 -3.74 31.71 -11.52
N LYS A 477 -4.93 31.98 -12.09
CA LYS A 477 -5.50 33.35 -12.11
C LYS A 477 -5.66 33.90 -10.69
N ASP A 478 -6.30 33.12 -9.82
CA ASP A 478 -6.62 33.53 -8.44
C ASP A 478 -5.34 33.95 -7.69
N ILE A 479 -4.28 33.11 -7.68
CA ILE A 479 -2.98 33.46 -7.06
C ILE A 479 -2.26 34.62 -7.76
N ASN A 480 -2.41 34.78 -9.09
CA ASN A 480 -1.83 35.92 -9.80
C ASN A 480 -2.51 37.26 -9.46
N THR A 481 -3.74 37.28 -8.93
CA THR A 481 -4.41 38.51 -8.47
C THR A 481 -4.02 38.96 -7.06
N LEU A 482 -3.31 38.12 -6.30
CA LEU A 482 -2.87 38.46 -4.94
C LEU A 482 -1.74 39.51 -4.94
N PRO A 483 -1.61 40.32 -3.85
CA PRO A 483 -0.44 41.16 -3.63
C PRO A 483 0.87 40.37 -3.70
N LEU A 484 1.96 41.01 -4.15
CA LEU A 484 3.25 40.36 -4.37
C LEU A 484 3.78 39.58 -3.16
N LEU A 485 3.56 40.10 -1.94
CA LEU A 485 4.05 39.48 -0.69
C LEU A 485 3.31 38.18 -0.34
N ASP A 486 2.01 38.10 -0.60
CA ASP A 486 1.22 36.89 -0.37
C ASP A 486 1.50 35.86 -1.48
N ARG A 487 1.61 36.36 -2.72
CA ARG A 487 1.90 35.58 -3.92
C ARG A 487 3.24 34.84 -3.85
N THR A 488 4.32 35.46 -3.36
CA THR A 488 5.63 34.77 -3.25
C THR A 488 5.55 33.54 -2.35
N GLY A 489 4.84 33.62 -1.22
CA GLY A 489 4.64 32.49 -0.31
C GLY A 489 3.91 31.30 -0.94
N PHE A 490 2.98 31.54 -1.86
CA PHE A 490 2.36 30.48 -2.66
C PHE A 490 3.29 29.96 -3.76
N GLN A 491 4.01 30.85 -4.45
CA GLN A 491 4.95 30.44 -5.50
C GLN A 491 6.08 29.56 -4.95
N GLU A 492 6.75 29.97 -3.86
CA GLU A 492 7.81 29.19 -3.18
C GLU A 492 7.34 27.77 -2.80
N ARG A 493 6.10 27.62 -2.30
CA ARG A 493 5.51 26.32 -1.97
C ARG A 493 5.20 25.49 -3.21
N ALA A 494 4.76 26.13 -4.29
CA ALA A 494 4.49 25.47 -5.56
C ALA A 494 5.77 25.13 -6.35
N ASP A 495 6.95 25.68 -6.01
CA ASP A 495 8.25 25.20 -6.50
C ASP A 495 8.75 23.98 -5.70
N GLN A 496 8.28 23.81 -4.46
CA GLN A 496 8.55 22.63 -3.61
C GLN A 496 7.61 21.45 -3.91
N THR A 497 6.75 21.55 -4.94
CA THR A 497 5.72 20.55 -5.20
C THR A 497 5.28 20.53 -6.66
N ASP A 498 4.16 19.86 -6.96
CA ASP A 498 3.66 19.77 -8.32
C ASP A 498 2.66 20.89 -8.69
N ARG A 499 2.73 21.33 -9.96
CA ARG A 499 1.92 22.42 -10.53
C ARG A 499 0.89 21.95 -11.55
N TYR A 500 0.77 20.65 -11.80
CA TYR A 500 -0.18 20.06 -12.74
C TYR A 500 -1.65 20.37 -12.40
N TRP A 501 -2.01 20.40 -11.11
CA TRP A 501 -3.31 20.86 -10.61
C TRP A 501 -3.33 22.35 -10.22
N GLY A 502 -2.31 23.13 -10.61
CA GLY A 502 -2.13 24.52 -10.18
C GLY A 502 -2.00 24.65 -8.66
N PHE A 503 -2.80 25.50 -8.06
CA PHE A 503 -2.83 25.72 -6.60
C PHE A 503 -4.03 25.04 -5.92
N PHE A 504 -4.57 23.96 -6.51
CA PHE A 504 -5.66 23.16 -5.91
C PHE A 504 -5.40 22.80 -4.44
N TRP A 505 -4.17 22.40 -4.09
CA TRP A 505 -3.77 22.07 -2.72
C TRP A 505 -3.97 23.22 -1.71
N ALA A 506 -3.88 24.48 -2.17
CA ALA A 506 -4.12 25.66 -1.34
C ALA A 506 -5.61 25.96 -1.16
N GLU A 507 -6.45 25.69 -2.17
CA GLU A 507 -7.92 25.79 -2.05
C GLU A 507 -8.49 24.70 -1.14
N VAL A 508 -7.92 23.48 -1.18
CA VAL A 508 -8.31 22.37 -0.31
C VAL A 508 -7.90 22.62 1.14
N GLY A 509 -6.69 23.15 1.37
CA GLY A 509 -6.29 23.64 2.69
C GLY A 509 -6.16 22.54 3.77
N TYR A 510 -5.61 21.38 3.41
CA TYR A 510 -5.39 20.27 4.35
C TYR A 510 -4.66 20.70 5.64
N VAL A 511 -5.10 20.12 6.75
CA VAL A 511 -4.36 20.12 8.03
C VAL A 511 -3.01 19.41 7.89
N GLN A 512 -2.10 19.68 8.82
CA GLN A 512 -0.72 19.19 8.78
C GLN A 512 -0.40 18.30 9.98
N GLY A 513 0.59 17.41 9.82
CA GLY A 513 1.00 16.47 10.87
C GLY A 513 -0.09 15.44 11.21
N PRO A 514 -0.12 14.90 12.45
CA PRO A 514 -0.97 13.74 12.79
C PRO A 514 -2.49 13.92 12.60
N GLN A 515 -3.00 15.14 12.44
CA GLN A 515 -4.41 15.37 12.10
C GLN A 515 -4.73 14.96 10.64
N PHE A 516 -3.72 14.97 9.76
CA PHE A 516 -3.83 14.51 8.38
C PHE A 516 -3.85 12.97 8.30
N ASP A 517 -2.91 12.30 8.97
CA ASP A 517 -2.84 10.84 9.08
C ASP A 517 -4.17 10.24 9.58
N ASN A 518 -4.85 10.90 10.52
CA ASN A 518 -6.15 10.48 11.09
C ASN A 518 -7.39 10.98 10.33
N MET A 519 -7.23 11.75 9.24
CA MET A 519 -8.37 12.19 8.42
C MET A 519 -9.00 10.99 7.70
N THR A 520 -10.33 10.93 7.64
CA THR A 520 -11.03 9.85 6.92
C THR A 520 -10.99 10.09 5.40
N LEU A 521 -11.08 9.02 4.61
CA LEU A 521 -11.14 9.15 3.14
C LEU A 521 -12.37 9.96 2.69
N ALA A 522 -13.48 9.89 3.43
CA ALA A 522 -14.66 10.72 3.18
C ALA A 522 -14.47 12.20 3.54
N GLN A 523 -13.73 12.50 4.61
CA GLN A 523 -13.36 13.89 4.96
C GLN A 523 -12.46 14.50 3.87
N ALA A 524 -11.46 13.75 3.40
CA ALA A 524 -10.63 14.16 2.26
C ALA A 524 -11.49 14.38 1.00
N ALA A 525 -12.39 13.44 0.67
CA ALA A 525 -13.31 13.58 -0.46
C ALA A 525 -14.18 14.85 -0.36
N HIS A 526 -14.73 15.14 0.82
CA HIS A 526 -15.54 16.34 1.04
C HIS A 526 -14.73 17.62 0.85
N MET A 527 -13.50 17.69 1.38
CA MET A 527 -12.61 18.85 1.19
C MET A 527 -12.21 19.01 -0.29
N GLU A 528 -11.87 17.92 -0.98
CA GLU A 528 -11.48 17.91 -2.39
C GLU A 528 -12.62 18.32 -3.32
N PHE A 529 -13.80 17.70 -3.22
CA PHE A 529 -14.96 18.09 -4.04
C PHE A 529 -15.39 19.53 -3.79
N SER A 530 -15.40 19.98 -2.52
CA SER A 530 -15.74 21.38 -2.19
C SER A 530 -14.74 22.37 -2.79
N ALA A 531 -13.46 22.01 -2.88
CA ALA A 531 -12.46 22.83 -3.58
C ALA A 531 -12.67 22.83 -5.10
N VAL A 532 -12.94 21.67 -5.71
CA VAL A 532 -13.27 21.57 -7.15
C VAL A 532 -14.49 22.42 -7.48
N GLU A 533 -15.58 22.32 -6.71
CA GLU A 533 -16.80 23.11 -6.90
C GLU A 533 -16.53 24.61 -6.81
N ARG A 534 -15.81 25.08 -5.78
CA ARG A 534 -15.44 26.50 -5.64
C ARG A 534 -14.59 27.00 -6.81
N ILE A 535 -13.63 26.22 -7.28
CA ILE A 535 -12.74 26.60 -8.39
C ILE A 535 -13.52 26.63 -9.72
N LEU A 536 -14.30 25.59 -10.02
CA LEU A 536 -15.10 25.53 -11.25
C LEU A 536 -16.21 26.58 -11.27
N THR A 537 -16.79 26.93 -10.11
CA THR A 537 -17.70 28.07 -9.97
C THR A 537 -17.03 29.36 -10.44
N ARG A 538 -15.80 29.65 -10.00
CA ARG A 538 -15.05 30.83 -10.46
C ARG A 538 -14.67 30.73 -11.95
N ALA A 539 -14.32 29.54 -12.43
CA ALA A 539 -13.91 29.30 -13.81
C ALA A 539 -15.04 29.48 -14.85
N PHE A 540 -16.29 29.16 -14.49
CA PHE A 540 -17.45 29.15 -15.39
C PHE A 540 -18.51 30.23 -15.09
N THR A 541 -18.22 31.18 -14.19
CA THR A 541 -19.07 32.39 -13.95
C THR A 541 -18.39 33.70 -14.34
N GLN A 542 -17.13 33.65 -14.80
CA GLN A 542 -16.32 34.82 -15.19
C GLN A 542 -16.17 34.94 -16.73
N SER A 543 -17.16 34.45 -17.49
CA SER A 543 -17.23 34.46 -18.96
C SER A 543 -18.40 35.29 -19.45
#